data_AF-A0A7X6WI43-F1
#
_entry.id   AF-A0A7X6WI43-F1
#
_cell.length_a   1.000
_cell.length_b   1.000
_cell.length_c   1.000
_cell.angle_alpha   90.00
_cell.angle_beta   90.00
_cell.angle_gamma   90.00
#
_symmetry.space_group_name_H-M   'P 1'
#
loop_
_entity.id
_entity.type
_entity.pdbx_description
1 polymer ?
#
loop_
_entity_poly.entity_id
_entity_poly.type
_entity_poly.pdbx_seq_one_letter_code
_entity_poly.pdbx_strand_id
1 'polypeptide(L)'
;MLSELTHTSVYYLSHAYKEYIGMPIIDYLIDKRISEASLLLKTTNYSVTEIGSMVGYSSPSYFSTSFKNRTGMSPMRYRKTNLAISKQTEH
;
A
#
# COMPACT_ATOMS: atom_id res chain seq x y z
N MET A 1 25.35 -4.94 -20.54
CA MET A 1 25.93 -3.87 -19.70
C MET A 1 24.86 -2.93 -19.11
N LEU A 2 23.65 -3.41 -18.81
CA LEU A 2 22.60 -2.66 -18.09
C LEU A 2 22.04 -3.42 -16.87
N SER A 3 22.48 -4.66 -16.66
CA SER A 3 22.04 -5.51 -15.55
C SER A 3 22.77 -5.24 -14.23
N GLU A 4 23.91 -4.58 -14.25
CA GLU A 4 24.74 -4.35 -13.05
C GLU A 4 24.43 -3.03 -12.32
N LEU A 5 23.75 -2.08 -12.97
CA LEU A 5 23.44 -0.77 -12.38
C LEU A 5 22.19 -0.78 -11.47
N THR A 6 21.34 -1.80 -11.57
CA THR A 6 20.07 -1.85 -10.82
C THR A 6 20.16 -2.67 -9.53
N HIS A 7 21.04 -3.69 -9.48
CA HIS A 7 21.17 -4.56 -8.31
C HIS A 7 21.94 -3.93 -7.15
N THR A 8 22.95 -3.10 -7.45
CA THR A 8 23.70 -2.37 -6.42
C THR A 8 22.81 -1.33 -5.74
N SER A 9 22.00 -0.61 -6.50
CA SER A 9 21.16 0.48 -5.96
C SER A 9 20.16 -0.03 -4.91
N VAL A 10 19.36 -1.05 -5.19
CA VAL A 10 18.29 -1.49 -4.26
C VAL A 10 18.84 -2.22 -3.02
N TYR A 11 19.87 -3.06 -3.17
CA TYR A 11 20.44 -3.78 -2.03
C TYR A 11 21.22 -2.85 -1.11
N TYR A 12 22.01 -1.93 -1.70
CA TYR A 12 22.77 -0.94 -0.97
C TYR A 12 21.86 0.11 -0.33
N LEU A 13 20.79 0.56 -1.03
CA LEU A 13 19.74 1.40 -0.43
C LEU A 13 19.02 0.66 0.70
N SER A 14 18.71 -0.63 0.55
CA SER A 14 18.04 -1.40 1.62
C SER A 14 18.90 -1.54 2.86
N HIS A 15 20.22 -1.76 2.71
CA HIS A 15 21.15 -1.83 3.83
C HIS A 15 21.37 -0.47 4.49
N ALA A 16 21.67 0.57 3.69
CA ALA A 16 21.89 1.92 4.18
C ALA A 16 20.63 2.51 4.88
N TYR A 17 19.43 2.23 4.36
CA TYR A 17 18.18 2.70 4.94
C TYR A 17 17.84 1.98 6.25
N LYS A 18 18.17 0.68 6.36
CA LYS A 18 17.97 -0.08 7.59
C LYS A 18 18.89 0.42 8.72
N GLU A 19 20.14 0.79 8.41
CA GLU A 19 21.04 1.41 9.39
C GLU A 19 20.57 2.79 9.85
N TYR A 20 19.96 3.58 8.97
CA TYR A 20 19.56 4.95 9.29
C TYR A 20 18.17 5.07 9.94
N ILE A 21 17.22 4.19 9.61
CA ILE A 21 15.80 4.29 10.02
C ILE A 21 15.35 3.11 10.91
N GLY A 22 16.14 2.03 10.99
CA GLY A 22 15.81 0.86 11.81
C GLY A 22 14.72 -0.05 11.22
N MET A 23 14.18 0.28 10.03
CA MET A 23 13.18 -0.52 9.31
C MET A 23 13.65 -0.85 7.89
N PRO A 24 13.33 -2.05 7.36
CA PRO A 24 13.57 -2.37 5.96
C PRO A 24 12.84 -1.37 5.04
N ILE A 25 13.53 -0.87 4.01
CA ILE A 25 12.96 0.06 3.00
C ILE A 25 11.68 -0.49 2.34
N ILE A 26 11.57 -1.81 2.24
CA ILE A 26 10.40 -2.51 1.72
C ILE A 26 9.18 -2.29 2.62
N ASP A 27 9.34 -2.32 3.95
CA ASP A 27 8.23 -2.10 4.87
C ASP A 27 7.72 -0.66 4.78
N TYR A 28 8.63 0.31 4.72
CA TYR A 28 8.28 1.72 4.49
C TYR A 28 7.52 1.91 3.17
N LEU A 29 7.97 1.27 2.09
CA LEU A 29 7.29 1.34 0.79
C LEU A 29 5.90 0.71 0.84
N ILE A 30 5.76 -0.43 1.52
CA ILE A 30 4.46 -1.06 1.76
C ILE A 30 3.55 -0.08 2.51
N ASP A 31 4.01 0.52 3.60
CA ASP A 31 3.20 1.43 4.40
C ASP A 31 2.77 2.67 3.61
N LYS A 32 3.68 3.24 2.80
CA LYS A 32 3.39 4.34 1.88
C LYS A 32 2.26 3.96 0.90
N ARG A 33 2.37 2.80 0.26
CA ARG A 33 1.37 2.28 -0.69
C ARG A 33 0.03 2.01 -0.02
N ILE A 34 0.02 1.43 1.18
CA ILE A 34 -1.21 1.16 1.93
C ILE A 34 -1.91 2.46 2.36
N SER A 35 -1.13 3.48 2.75
CA SER A 35 -1.67 4.81 3.06
C SER A 35 -2.38 5.43 1.85
N GLU A 36 -1.75 5.39 0.67
CA GLU A 36 -2.34 5.91 -0.57
C GLU A 36 -3.58 5.11 -0.99
N ALA A 37 -3.50 3.78 -0.93
CA ALA A 37 -4.66 2.92 -1.22
C ALA A 37 -5.83 3.20 -0.28
N SER A 38 -5.55 3.47 1.00
CA SER A 38 -6.58 3.82 2.00
C SER A 38 -7.28 5.14 1.66
N LEU A 39 -6.52 6.12 1.15
CA LEU A 39 -7.10 7.38 0.66
C LEU A 39 -7.99 7.13 -0.55
N LEU A 40 -7.49 6.42 -1.58
CA LEU A 40 -8.26 6.11 -2.79
C LEU A 40 -9.53 5.31 -2.49
N LEU A 41 -9.48 4.37 -1.55
CA LEU A 41 -10.65 3.59 -1.12
C LEU A 41 -11.75 4.46 -0.48
N LYS A 42 -11.38 5.59 0.13
CA LYS A 42 -12.29 6.54 0.78
C LYS A 42 -12.83 7.60 -0.17
N THR A 43 -11.99 8.08 -1.09
CA THR A 43 -12.29 9.26 -1.91
C THR A 43 -12.74 8.94 -3.32
N THR A 44 -12.59 7.68 -3.77
CA THR A 44 -12.89 7.27 -5.14
C THR A 44 -13.75 6.01 -5.18
N ASN A 45 -14.36 5.79 -6.34
CA ASN A 45 -15.16 4.60 -6.64
C ASN A 45 -14.41 3.53 -7.46
N TYR A 46 -13.10 3.67 -7.65
CA TYR A 46 -12.30 2.68 -8.39
C TYR A 46 -12.42 1.30 -7.74
N SER A 47 -12.37 0.24 -8.54
CA SER A 47 -12.36 -1.12 -8.02
C SER A 47 -11.11 -1.37 -7.16
N VAL A 48 -11.19 -2.36 -6.27
CA VAL A 48 -10.05 -2.79 -5.43
C VAL A 48 -8.85 -3.19 -6.30
N THR A 49 -9.12 -3.79 -7.47
CA THR A 49 -8.12 -4.18 -8.45
C THR A 49 -7.42 -2.96 -9.07
N GLU A 50 -8.17 -1.96 -9.52
CA GLU A 50 -7.60 -0.72 -10.09
C GLU A 50 -6.75 0.02 -9.07
N ILE A 51 -7.23 0.14 -7.83
CA ILE A 51 -6.46 0.77 -6.75
C ILE A 51 -5.16 0.02 -6.48
N GLY A 52 -5.20 -1.32 -6.45
CA GLY A 52 -4.00 -2.14 -6.31
C GLY A 52 -2.98 -1.87 -7.41
N SER A 53 -3.43 -1.78 -8.67
CA SER A 53 -2.57 -1.42 -9.80
C SER A 53 -1.99 -0.01 -9.68
N MET A 54 -2.81 0.98 -9.29
CA MET A 54 -2.39 2.38 -9.12
C MET A 54 -1.30 2.52 -8.05
N VAL A 55 -1.40 1.77 -6.94
CA VAL A 55 -0.39 1.79 -5.87
C VAL A 55 0.76 0.80 -6.10
N GLY A 56 0.92 0.29 -7.32
CA GLY A 56 2.09 -0.47 -7.75
C GLY A 56 2.09 -1.97 -7.38
N TYR A 57 0.91 -2.57 -7.21
CA TYR A 57 0.77 -4.03 -7.06
C TYR A 57 0.35 -4.67 -8.39
N SER A 58 1.12 -5.65 -8.86
CA SER A 58 0.79 -6.42 -10.07
C SER A 58 -0.27 -7.50 -9.82
N SER A 59 -0.49 -7.89 -8.55
CA SER A 59 -1.45 -8.91 -8.17
C SER A 59 -2.50 -8.34 -7.20
N PRO A 60 -3.80 -8.35 -7.56
CA PRO A 60 -4.87 -7.91 -6.67
C PRO A 60 -4.97 -8.74 -5.38
N SER A 61 -4.64 -10.03 -5.45
CA SER A 61 -4.61 -10.92 -4.29
C SER A 61 -3.48 -10.53 -3.33
N TYR A 62 -2.28 -10.26 -3.85
CA TYR A 62 -1.15 -9.82 -3.03
C TYR A 62 -1.41 -8.46 -2.39
N PHE A 63 -2.00 -7.53 -3.14
CA PHE A 63 -2.47 -6.26 -2.59
C PHE A 63 -3.46 -6.46 -1.45
N SER A 64 -4.49 -7.29 -1.65
CA SER A 64 -5.52 -7.52 -0.64
C SER A 64 -4.95 -8.11 0.65
N THR A 65 -4.02 -9.06 0.53
CA THR A 65 -3.32 -9.64 1.69
C THR A 65 -2.43 -8.61 2.39
N SER A 66 -1.61 -7.87 1.65
CA SER A 66 -0.75 -6.83 2.22
C SER A 66 -1.55 -5.74 2.94
N PHE A 67 -2.62 -5.26 2.31
CA PHE A 67 -3.53 -4.27 2.89
C PHE A 67 -4.18 -4.79 4.17
N LYS A 68 -4.68 -6.03 4.17
CA LYS A 68 -5.24 -6.64 5.38
C LYS A 68 -4.21 -6.80 6.49
N ASN A 69 -2.98 -7.21 6.16
CA ASN A 69 -1.91 -7.38 7.15
C ASN A 69 -1.54 -6.05 7.82
N ARG A 70 -1.56 -4.94 7.07
CA ARG A 70 -1.23 -3.61 7.59
C ARG A 70 -2.38 -2.89 8.28
N THR A 71 -3.62 -3.09 7.83
CA THR A 71 -4.80 -2.34 8.32
C THR A 71 -5.73 -3.16 9.21
N GLY A 72 -5.53 -4.49 9.29
CA GLY A 72 -6.42 -5.43 9.97
C GLY A 72 -7.70 -5.79 9.20
N MET A 73 -7.99 -5.13 8.06
CA MET A 73 -9.25 -5.29 7.32
C MET A 73 -9.01 -5.46 5.82
N SER A 74 -9.87 -6.18 5.12
CA SER A 74 -9.78 -6.26 3.65
C SER A 74 -10.11 -4.89 3.02
N PRO A 75 -9.55 -4.55 1.85
CA PRO A 75 -9.83 -3.28 1.16
C PRO A 75 -11.33 -3.00 0.99
N MET A 76 -12.10 -4.03 0.62
CA MET A 76 -13.56 -3.92 0.44
C MET A 76 -14.28 -3.61 1.76
N ARG A 77 -13.89 -4.27 2.86
CA ARG A 77 -14.47 -4.00 4.18
C ARG A 77 -14.09 -2.61 4.68
N TYR A 78 -12.85 -2.19 4.42
CA TYR A 78 -12.35 -0.85 4.75
C TYR A 78 -13.18 0.24 4.05
N ARG A 79 -13.44 0.09 2.74
CA ARG A 79 -14.33 1.00 1.99
C ARG A 79 -15.74 1.05 2.58
N LYS A 80 -16.35 -0.11 2.82
CA LYS A 80 -17.71 -0.19 3.38
C LYS A 80 -17.83 0.48 4.76
N THR A 81 -16.81 0.33 5.60
CA THR A 81 -16.79 0.93 6.94
C THR A 81 -16.73 2.45 6.86
N ASN A 82 -15.91 3.02 5.97
CA ASN A 82 -15.90 4.46 5.76
C ASN A 82 -17.24 4.99 5.25
N LEU A 83 -17.87 4.32 4.28
CA LEU A 83 -19.18 4.71 3.77
C LEU A 83 -20.28 4.68 4.85
N ALA A 84 -20.16 3.79 5.85
CA ALA A 84 -21.10 3.74 6.97
C ALA A 84 -20.91 4.92 7.95
N ILE A 85 -19.66 5.36 8.16
CA ILE A 85 -19.34 6.50 9.04
C ILE A 85 -19.76 7.82 8.40
N SER A 86 -19.52 8.01 7.09
CA SER A 86 -19.91 9.23 6.38
C SER A 86 -21.43 9.48 6.47
N LYS A 87 -22.24 8.42 6.39
CA LYS A 87 -23.71 8.49 6.47
C LYS A 87 -24.26 8.80 7.87
N GLN A 88 -23.45 8.69 8.93
CA GLN A 88 -23.87 8.99 10.31
C GLN A 88 -23.58 10.44 10.72
N THR A 89 -22.82 11.20 9.93
CA THR A 89 -22.44 12.59 10.27
C THR A 89 -23.36 13.63 9.63
N GLU A 90 -24.36 13.20 8.86
CA GLU A 90 -25.37 14.04 8.19
C GLU A 90 -26.75 13.99 8.88
N HIS A 91 -26.80 13.61 10.16
CA HIS A 91 -28.00 13.71 11.01
C HIS A 91 -27.71 14.48 12.29
#